data_AF-A0A7K4CFX6-F1
#
_entry.id   AF-A0A7K4CFX6-F1
#
_cell.length_a   1.000
_cell.length_b   1.000
_cell.length_c   1.000
_cell.angle_alpha   90.00
_cell.angle_beta   90.00
_cell.angle_gamma   90.00
#
_symmetry.space_group_name_H-M   'P 1'
#
loop_
_entity.id
_entity.type
_entity.pdbx_description
1 polymer ?
#
loop_
_entity_poly.entity_id
_entity_poly.type
_entity_poly.pdbx_seq_one_letter_code
_entity_poly.pdbx_strand_id
1 'polypeptide(L)'
;MIVKVLELEKDKVRLIIQGEGHTFMNALVEEILSDPEVDVARYMIEFQFSDPELLVTTKNKKNPLPIIKKACKRISGHCDELVKGIKKVKA
;
A
#
# COMPACT_ATOMS: atom_id res chain seq x y z
N MET A 1 13.91 -0.73 3.28
CA MET A 1 12.56 -1.31 3.42
C MET A 1 12.66 -2.82 3.56
N ILE A 2 12.05 -3.39 4.60
CA ILE A 2 11.91 -4.83 4.80
C ILE A 2 10.42 -5.14 4.96
N VAL A 3 9.90 -6.14 4.25
CA VAL A 3 8.50 -6.56 4.36
C VAL A 3 8.45 -7.91 5.05
N LYS A 4 7.79 -7.98 6.21
CA LYS A 4 7.57 -9.23 6.96
C LYS A 4 6.10 -9.63 6.88
N VAL A 5 5.84 -10.90 6.58
CA VAL A 5 4.47 -11.44 6.59
C VAL A 5 4.16 -11.92 8.00
N LEU A 6 3.12 -11.34 8.62
CA LEU A 6 2.62 -11.80 9.91
C LEU A 6 1.53 -12.85 9.75
N GLU A 7 0.65 -12.64 8.77
CA GLU A 7 -0.50 -13.51 8.52
C GLU A 7 -0.77 -13.51 7.02
N LEU A 8 -1.01 -14.69 6.46
CA LEU A 8 -1.39 -14.86 5.06
C LEU A 8 -2.47 -15.94 4.96
N GLU A 9 -3.67 -15.49 4.61
CA GLU A 9 -4.81 -16.34 4.32
C GLU A 9 -5.23 -16.15 2.85
N LYS A 10 -6.32 -16.81 2.43
CA LYS A 10 -6.78 -16.72 1.03
C LYS A 10 -7.18 -15.29 0.64
N ASP A 11 -7.73 -14.55 1.59
CA ASP A 11 -8.41 -13.28 1.37
C ASP A 11 -8.00 -12.17 2.32
N LYS A 12 -7.02 -12.46 3.18
CA LYS A 12 -6.47 -11.58 4.20
C LYS A 12 -4.95 -11.66 4.21
N VAL A 13 -4.31 -10.53 4.39
CA VAL A 13 -2.87 -10.45 4.64
C VAL A 13 -2.57 -9.39 5.71
N ARG A 14 -1.62 -9.72 6.59
CA ARG A 14 -1.01 -8.78 7.52
C ARG A 14 0.49 -8.70 7.30
N LEU A 15 1.00 -7.49 7.11
CA LEU A 15 2.41 -7.23 6.82
C LEU A 15 2.97 -6.19 7.77
N ILE A 16 4.21 -6.36 8.20
CA ILE A 16 5.02 -5.27 8.75
C ILE A 16 5.88 -4.71 7.63
N ILE A 17 5.83 -3.38 7.42
CA ILE A 17 6.62 -2.68 6.42
C ILE A 17 7.66 -1.81 7.11
N GLN A 18 8.86 -2.36 7.33
CA GLN A 18 9.89 -1.69 8.12
C GLN A 18 10.58 -0.55 7.35
N GLY A 19 10.79 0.55 8.07
CA GLY A 19 11.44 1.76 7.53
C GLY A 19 10.52 2.67 6.75
N GLU A 20 9.20 2.43 6.77
CA GLU A 20 8.18 3.31 6.19
C GLU A 20 7.34 3.96 7.29
N GLY A 21 6.80 5.14 7.01
CA GLY A 21 5.98 5.91 7.94
C GLY A 21 4.62 6.29 7.36
N HIS A 22 3.91 7.19 8.06
CA HIS A 22 2.56 7.63 7.68
C HIS A 22 2.43 8.11 6.24
N THR A 23 3.43 8.81 5.69
CA THR A 23 3.40 9.34 4.32
C THR A 23 3.18 8.24 3.29
N PHE A 24 4.04 7.21 3.30
CA PHE A 24 3.92 6.09 2.36
C PHE A 24 2.69 5.24 2.67
N MET A 25 2.43 4.97 3.95
CA MET A 25 1.33 4.10 4.35
C MET A 25 -0.06 4.70 4.03
N ASN A 26 -0.22 6.02 4.14
CA ASN A 26 -1.45 6.72 3.72
C ASN A 26 -1.67 6.55 2.21
N ALA A 27 -0.67 6.90 1.40
CA ALA A 27 -0.76 6.77 -0.06
C ALA A 27 -1.04 5.32 -0.49
N LEU A 28 -0.39 4.36 0.15
CA LEU A 28 -0.59 2.93 -0.13
C LEU A 28 -2.02 2.48 0.21
N VAL A 29 -2.54 2.82 1.38
CA VAL A 29 -3.89 2.42 1.79
C VAL A 29 -4.95 3.07 0.91
N GLU A 30 -4.84 4.36 0.62
CA GLU A 30 -5.77 5.06 -0.30
C GLU A 30 -5.80 4.39 -1.67
N GLU A 31 -4.63 4.04 -2.20
CA GLU A 31 -4.53 3.36 -3.49
C GLU A 31 -5.09 1.94 -3.44
N ILE A 32 -4.89 1.19 -2.35
CA ILE A 32 -5.49 -0.15 -2.20
C ILE A 32 -7.01 -0.04 -2.16
N LEU A 33 -7.56 0.92 -1.41
CA LEU A 33 -9.01 1.14 -1.27
C LEU A 33 -9.70 1.54 -2.59
N SER A 34 -8.95 2.03 -3.58
CA SER A 34 -9.50 2.28 -4.92
C SER A 34 -9.92 1.01 -5.67
N ASP A 35 -9.42 -0.16 -5.28
CA ASP A 35 -9.76 -1.42 -5.92
C ASP A 35 -11.11 -1.95 -5.37
N PRO A 36 -12.14 -2.15 -6.21
CA PRO A 36 -13.48 -2.55 -5.76
C PRO A 36 -13.52 -3.94 -5.10
N GLU A 37 -12.50 -4.75 -5.34
CA GLU A 37 -12.35 -6.09 -4.78
C GLU A 37 -11.85 -6.08 -3.33
N VAL A 38 -11.38 -4.93 -2.84
CA VAL A 38 -10.97 -4.74 -1.45
C VAL A 38 -12.21 -4.53 -0.57
N ASP A 39 -12.15 -5.15 0.61
CA ASP A 39 -13.16 -4.98 1.66
C ASP A 39 -12.65 -4.01 2.73
N VAL A 40 -11.46 -4.28 3.28
CA VAL A 40 -10.78 -3.42 4.24
C VAL A 40 -9.32 -3.27 3.84
N ALA A 41 -8.82 -2.03 3.90
CA ALA A 41 -7.38 -1.77 3.93
C ALA A 41 -7.10 -0.68 4.96
N ARG A 42 -6.18 -0.97 5.88
CA ARG A 42 -5.75 -0.02 6.91
C ARG A 42 -4.32 -0.32 7.32
N TYR A 43 -3.67 0.65 7.93
CA TYR A 43 -2.44 0.41 8.67
C TYR A 43 -2.56 0.88 10.12
N MET A 44 -1.74 0.32 10.99
CA MET A 44 -1.63 0.71 12.39
C MET A 44 -0.16 0.86 12.75
N ILE A 45 0.14 1.92 13.51
CA ILE A 45 1.43 2.12 14.16
C ILE A 45 1.13 2.06 15.66
N GLU A 46 1.51 0.97 16.31
CA GLU A 46 1.16 0.71 17.71
C GLU A 46 1.81 1.72 18.66
N PHE A 47 3.10 2.02 18.44
CA PHE A 47 3.85 3.06 19.15
C PHE A 47 4.55 3.97 18.15
N GLN A 48 4.84 5.23 18.52
CA GLN A 48 5.42 6.23 17.60
C GLN A 48 6.70 5.77 16.85
N PHE A 49 7.45 4.82 17.42
CA PHE A 49 8.69 4.28 16.86
C PHE A 49 8.55 2.86 16.30
N SER A 50 7.32 2.33 16.24
CA SER A 50 7.03 1.02 15.68
C SER A 50 6.93 1.08 14.17
N ASP A 51 7.34 -0.01 13.53
CA ASP A 51 7.07 -0.20 12.11
C ASP A 51 5.55 -0.35 11.88
N PRO A 52 5.02 0.18 10.77
CA PRO A 52 3.60 0.07 10.44
C PRO A 52 3.19 -1.37 10.11
N GLU A 53 2.06 -1.76 10.69
CA GLU A 53 1.36 -2.99 10.35
C GLU A 53 0.23 -2.70 9.34
N LEU A 54 0.35 -3.25 8.14
CA LEU A 54 -0.68 -3.20 7.10
C LEU A 54 -1.62 -4.41 7.25
N LEU A 55 -2.92 -4.17 7.24
CA LEU A 55 -3.97 -5.18 7.12
C LEU A 55 -4.76 -4.92 5.84
N VAL A 56 -4.91 -5.95 5.00
CA VAL A 56 -5.78 -5.92 3.82
C VAL A 56 -6.66 -7.17 3.78
N THR A 57 -7.95 -6.98 3.59
CA THR A 57 -8.94 -8.03 3.30
C THR A 57 -9.65 -7.76 1.98
N THR A 58 -10.10 -8.83 1.32
CA THR A 58 -10.75 -8.76 0.02
C THR A 58 -12.08 -9.50 0.00
N LYS A 59 -12.92 -9.14 -0.96
CA LYS A 59 -14.20 -9.81 -1.22
C LYS A 59 -13.96 -11.10 -2.02
N ASN A 60 -14.89 -12.04 -1.89
CA ASN A 60 -14.95 -13.26 -2.72
C ASN A 60 -13.68 -14.13 -2.70
N LYS A 61 -12.97 -14.14 -1.57
CA LYS A 61 -11.75 -14.94 -1.36
C LYS A 61 -10.60 -14.65 -2.33
N LYS A 62 -10.46 -13.40 -2.79
CA LYS A 62 -9.40 -13.01 -3.73
C LYS A 62 -8.06 -12.83 -3.01
N ASN A 63 -6.96 -13.10 -3.71
CA ASN A 63 -5.66 -12.89 -3.09
C ASN A 63 -5.37 -11.38 -2.96
N PRO A 64 -5.06 -10.85 -1.76
CA PRO A 64 -4.74 -9.43 -1.56
C PRO A 64 -3.36 -9.03 -2.11
N LEU A 65 -2.40 -9.97 -2.22
CA LEU A 65 -1.02 -9.64 -2.63
C LEU A 65 -0.93 -9.02 -4.05
N PRO A 66 -1.63 -9.56 -5.08
CA PRO A 66 -1.70 -8.90 -6.39
C PRO A 66 -2.29 -7.49 -6.34
N ILE A 67 -3.27 -7.23 -5.47
CA ILE A 67 -3.91 -5.92 -5.34
C ILE A 67 -2.92 -4.92 -4.76
N ILE A 68 -2.22 -5.27 -3.68
CA ILE A 68 -1.16 -4.45 -3.08
C ILE A 68 -0.09 -4.13 -4.12
N LYS A 69 0.35 -5.13 -4.90
CA LYS A 69 1.35 -4.93 -5.96
C LYS A 69 0.86 -3.97 -7.06
N LYS A 70 -0.42 -4.04 -7.44
CA LYS A 70 -1.02 -3.11 -8.40
C LYS A 70 -1.10 -1.68 -7.84
N ALA A 71 -1.47 -1.53 -6.58
CA ALA A 71 -1.49 -0.24 -5.90
C ALA A 71 -0.09 0.42 -5.92
N CYS A 72 0.97 -0.31 -5.55
CA CYS A 72 2.34 0.21 -5.64
C CYS A 72 2.73 0.64 -7.06
N LYS A 73 2.29 -0.09 -8.09
CA LYS A 73 2.54 0.28 -9.48
C LYS A 73 1.83 1.58 -9.88
N ARG A 74 0.59 1.80 -9.41
CA ARG A 74 -0.14 3.06 -9.65
C ARG A 74 0.56 4.24 -8.99
N ILE A 75 0.99 4.10 -7.73
CA ILE A 75 1.77 5.13 -7.01
C ILE A 75 3.01 5.50 -7.81
N SER A 76 3.79 4.51 -8.24
CA SER A 76 4.98 4.75 -9.07
C SER A 76 4.64 5.48 -10.37
N GLY A 77 3.54 5.12 -11.02
CA GLY A 77 3.04 5.78 -12.22
C GLY A 77 2.68 7.25 -11.98
N HIS A 78 1.97 7.56 -10.90
CA HIS A 78 1.65 8.93 -10.51
C HIS A 78 2.91 9.77 -10.25
N CYS A 79 3.93 9.19 -9.60
CA CYS A 79 5.22 9.85 -9.42
C CYS A 79 5.92 10.14 -10.75
N ASP A 80 5.93 9.18 -11.68
CA ASP A 80 6.52 9.34 -13.01
C ASP A 80 5.84 10.46 -13.81
N GLU A 81 4.51 10.52 -13.77
CA GLU A 81 3.72 11.57 -14.41
C GLU A 81 4.01 12.94 -13.82
N LEU A 82 4.07 13.04 -12.49
CA LEU A 82 4.41 14.28 -11.79
C LEU A 82 5.81 14.79 -12.19
N VAL A 83 6.82 13.92 -12.19
CA VAL A 83 8.19 14.27 -12.58
C VAL A 83 8.25 14.73 -14.04
N LYS A 84 7.53 14.05 -14.95
CA LYS A 84 7.43 14.45 -16.36
C LYS A 84 6.78 15.83 -16.51
N GLY A 85 5.70 16.09 -15.76
CA GLY A 85 5.00 17.38 -15.75
C GLY A 85 5.92 18.52 -15.32
N ILE A 86 6.63 18.34 -14.21
CA ILE A 86 7.58 19.34 -13.67
C ILE A 86 8.70 19.64 -14.66
N LYS A 87 9.24 18.62 -15.36
CA LYS A 87 10.30 18.81 -16.36
C LYS A 87 9.84 19.65 -17.56
N LYS A 88 8.59 19.50 -18.00
CA LYS A 88 8.03 20.28 -19.13
C LYS A 88 7.84 21.77 -18.81
N VAL A 89 7.59 22.11 -17.55
CA VAL A 89 7.36 23.50 -17.10
C VAL A 89 8.68 24.28 -16.91
N LYS A 90 9.81 23.57 -16.78
CA LYS A 90 11.14 24.19 -16.65
C LYS A 90 11.81 24.54 -17.99
N ALA A 91 11.12 24.34 -19.12
CA ALA A 91 11.62 24.66 -20.47
C ALA A 91 11.01 25.97 -21.00
#